data_AF-A0A2V7YTH3-F1
#
_entry.id   AF-A0A2V7YTH3-F1
#
_cell.length_a   1.000
_cell.length_b   1.000
_cell.length_c   1.000
_cell.angle_alpha   90.00
_cell.angle_beta   90.00
_cell.angle_gamma   90.00
#
_symmetry.space_group_name_H-M   'P 1'
#
loop_
_entity.id
_entity.type
_entity.pdbx_description
1 polymer ?
#
loop_
_entity_poly.entity_id
_entity_poly.type
_entity_poly.pdbx_seq_one_letter_code
_entity_poly.pdbx_strand_id
1 'polypeptide(L)'
;MPTLMQKIRLAIRGWNRRHEEKQQEFLKQNVWSGGQAIPPVQSRQARLPALHIDIEGLTVAYLDDSGQFHHYLDVQTGEVIDTREVLSDVRYRRVPSHESEADERRGFLATLDDSGARARLAAAQNFRSELARDRALERAWYNFRNDRAIATIDQWLREIGVK
;
A
#
# COMPACT_ATOMS: atom_id res chain seq x y z
N MET A 1 24.34 2.20 6.14
CA MET A 1 23.31 1.14 5.94
C MET A 1 21.96 1.82 5.90
N PRO A 2 21.14 1.64 4.86
CA PRO A 2 19.82 2.26 4.81
C PRO A 2 18.91 1.68 5.90
N THR A 3 18.14 2.55 6.57
CA THR A 3 17.18 2.13 7.60
C THR A 3 16.06 1.29 6.99
N LEU A 4 15.36 0.51 7.82
CA LEU A 4 14.22 -0.31 7.38
C LEU A 4 13.19 0.55 6.61
N MET A 5 12.92 1.77 7.08
CA MET A 5 12.08 2.77 6.43
C MET A 5 12.60 3.22 5.06
N GLN A 6 13.92 3.39 4.90
CA GLN A 6 14.51 3.72 3.59
C GLN A 6 14.41 2.55 2.61
N LYS A 7 14.55 1.32 3.08
CA LYS A 7 14.33 0.12 2.25
C LYS A 7 12.86 -0.03 1.85
N ILE A 8 11.92 0.25 2.75
CA ILE A 8 10.48 0.27 2.49
C ILE A 8 10.15 1.35 1.44
N ARG A 9 10.62 2.59 1.61
CA ARG A 9 10.44 3.65 0.59
C ARG A 9 11.03 3.28 -0.77
N LEU A 10 12.21 2.67 -0.80
CA LEU A 10 12.82 2.22 -2.07
C LEU A 10 12.03 1.08 -2.72
N ALA A 11 11.48 0.16 -1.92
CA ALA A 11 10.61 -0.90 -2.40
C ALA A 11 9.27 -0.34 -2.93
N ILE A 12 8.68 0.64 -2.25
CA ILE A 12 7.46 1.36 -2.66
C ILE A 12 7.70 2.09 -3.99
N ARG A 13 8.79 2.85 -4.12
CA ARG A 13 9.14 3.55 -5.37
C ARG A 13 9.39 2.59 -6.54
N GLY A 14 9.95 1.41 -6.29
CA GLY A 14 10.13 0.34 -7.29
C GLY A 14 8.86 -0.49 -7.58
N TRP A 15 7.83 -0.36 -6.76
CA TRP A 15 6.51 -0.97 -6.95
C TRP A 15 5.61 -0.06 -7.80
N ASN A 16 5.61 1.25 -7.54
CA ASN A 16 4.80 2.22 -8.27
C ASN A 16 5.14 2.26 -9.78
N ARG A 17 6.43 2.19 -10.14
CA ARG A 17 6.85 2.04 -11.55
C ARG A 17 6.24 0.81 -12.24
N ARG A 18 6.16 -0.34 -11.54
CA ARG A 18 5.60 -1.58 -12.10
C ARG A 18 4.08 -1.60 -12.10
N HIS A 19 3.45 -0.90 -11.16
CA HIS A 19 1.99 -0.77 -11.10
C HIS A 19 1.47 0.23 -12.13
N GLU A 20 2.18 1.34 -12.36
CA GLU A 20 1.97 2.24 -13.50
C GLU A 20 2.18 1.51 -14.82
N GLU A 21 3.25 0.72 -14.96
CA GLU A 21 3.49 -0.12 -16.15
C GLU A 21 2.34 -1.11 -16.36
N LYS A 22 1.86 -1.81 -15.32
CA LYS A 22 0.71 -2.73 -15.42
C LYS A 22 -0.63 -2.05 -15.67
N GLN A 23 -0.91 -0.90 -15.06
CA GLN A 23 -2.11 -0.12 -15.33
C GLN A 23 -2.07 0.46 -16.74
N GLN A 24 -0.92 0.91 -17.22
CA GLN A 24 -0.76 1.35 -18.60
C GLN A 24 -0.85 0.18 -19.58
N GLU A 25 -0.33 -1.00 -19.27
CA GLU A 25 -0.50 -2.20 -20.08
C GLU A 25 -1.96 -2.65 -20.14
N PHE A 26 -2.69 -2.60 -19.02
CA PHE A 26 -4.12 -2.89 -18.98
C PHE A 26 -4.95 -1.86 -19.77
N LEU A 27 -4.62 -0.57 -19.65
CA LEU A 27 -5.23 0.49 -20.46
C LEU A 27 -4.91 0.32 -21.95
N LYS A 28 -3.69 -0.08 -22.31
CA LYS A 28 -3.29 -0.35 -23.71
C LYS A 28 -3.96 -1.61 -24.27
N GLN A 29 -4.11 -2.66 -23.48
CA GLN A 29 -4.79 -3.90 -23.88
C GLN A 29 -6.31 -3.70 -24.04
N ASN A 30 -6.92 -2.82 -23.25
CA ASN A 30 -8.36 -2.49 -23.35
C ASN A 30 -8.69 -1.46 -24.45
N VAL A 31 -7.72 -0.98 -25.25
CA VAL A 31 -7.95 -0.03 -26.35
C VAL A 31 -8.29 -0.72 -27.69
N TRP A 32 -8.36 -2.05 -27.75
CA TRP A 32 -8.74 -2.76 -28.98
C TRP A 32 -10.01 -3.59 -28.85
N SER A 33 -11.16 -2.92 -28.99
CA SER A 33 -12.27 -3.43 -29.81
C SER A 33 -12.98 -2.24 -30.45
N GLY A 34 -13.02 -2.23 -31.79
CA GLY A 34 -13.48 -1.11 -32.59
C GLY A 34 -15.00 -1.08 -32.79
N GLY A 35 -15.53 0.11 -33.11
CA GLY A 35 -16.86 0.26 -33.67
C GLY A 35 -17.56 1.58 -33.35
N GLN A 36 -17.48 2.52 -34.31
CA GLN A 36 -18.32 3.70 -34.53
C GLN A 36 -18.14 4.95 -33.65
N ALA A 37 -17.88 6.05 -34.36
CA ALA A 37 -17.84 7.42 -33.85
C ALA A 37 -19.24 7.87 -33.39
N ILE A 38 -19.30 8.45 -32.18
CA ILE A 38 -20.46 9.16 -31.63
C ILE A 38 -20.06 10.64 -31.51
N PRO A 39 -20.93 11.62 -31.84
CA PRO A 39 -20.55 13.04 -31.85
C PRO A 39 -20.30 13.57 -30.43
N PRO A 40 -19.60 14.71 -30.27
CA PRO A 40 -19.18 15.19 -28.96
C PRO A 40 -20.36 15.80 -28.20
N VAL A 41 -20.92 15.07 -27.24
CA VAL A 41 -21.78 15.69 -26.22
C VAL A 41 -20.85 16.36 -25.21
N GLN A 42 -20.80 17.69 -25.29
CA GLN A 42 -20.18 18.53 -24.27
C GLN A 42 -20.93 18.38 -22.95
N SER A 43 -20.49 17.46 -22.09
CA SER A 43 -20.70 17.59 -20.66
C SER A 43 -19.45 18.25 -20.08
N ARG A 44 -19.42 19.58 -20.07
CA ARG A 44 -18.50 20.36 -19.25
C ARG A 44 -18.93 20.23 -17.79
N GLN A 45 -18.89 19.01 -17.27
CA GLN A 45 -18.79 18.81 -15.84
C GLN A 45 -17.43 19.37 -15.47
N ALA A 46 -17.42 20.52 -14.80
CA ALA A 46 -16.27 20.93 -14.04
C ALA A 46 -15.97 19.78 -13.07
N ARG A 47 -15.07 18.87 -13.48
CA ARG A 47 -14.50 17.89 -12.57
C ARG A 47 -13.83 18.76 -11.52
N LEU A 48 -14.42 18.81 -10.33
CA LEU A 48 -13.68 19.23 -9.14
C LEU A 48 -12.34 18.49 -9.20
N PRO A 49 -11.20 19.17 -8.94
CA PRO A 49 -9.93 18.48 -8.93
C PRO A 49 -10.09 17.28 -8.01
N ALA A 50 -9.90 16.07 -8.56
CA ALA A 50 -9.96 14.87 -7.76
C ALA A 50 -8.93 15.04 -6.64
N LEU A 51 -9.40 14.97 -5.39
CA LEU A 51 -8.53 15.08 -4.23
C LEU A 51 -7.46 14.00 -4.35
N HIS A 52 -6.20 14.40 -4.55
CA HIS A 52 -5.11 13.45 -4.69
C HIS A 52 -4.68 13.02 -3.30
N ILE A 53 -4.99 11.78 -2.93
CA ILE A 53 -4.62 11.20 -1.64
C ILE A 53 -3.18 10.68 -1.75
N ASP A 54 -2.34 11.04 -0.78
CA ASP A 54 -0.99 10.50 -0.63
C ASP A 54 -1.02 9.04 -0.13
N ILE A 55 -1.30 8.11 -1.05
CA ILE A 55 -1.34 6.66 -0.76
C ILE A 55 0.05 6.15 -0.34
N GLU A 56 1.14 6.75 -0.85
CA GLU A 56 2.50 6.37 -0.45
C GLU A 56 2.75 6.73 1.01
N GLY A 57 2.43 7.95 1.40
CA GLY A 57 2.47 8.43 2.79
C GLY A 57 1.59 7.56 3.69
N LEU A 58 0.38 7.20 3.25
CA LEU A 58 -0.53 6.35 4.03
C LEU A 58 0.02 4.95 4.23
N THR A 59 0.65 4.38 3.21
CA THR A 59 1.26 3.04 3.31
C THR A 59 2.43 3.05 4.27
N VAL A 60 3.26 4.10 4.24
CA VAL A 60 4.37 4.26 5.19
C VAL A 60 3.85 4.45 6.61
N ALA A 61 2.85 5.31 6.79
CA ALA A 61 2.22 5.58 8.09
C ALA A 61 1.55 4.33 8.69
N TYR A 62 0.84 3.55 7.86
CA TYR A 62 0.20 2.31 8.30
C TYR A 62 1.23 1.27 8.76
N LEU A 63 2.33 1.13 8.00
CA LEU A 63 3.41 0.18 8.30
C LEU A 63 4.37 0.66 9.40
N ASP A 64 4.24 1.88 9.91
CA ASP A 64 5.06 2.35 11.02
C ASP A 64 4.62 1.68 12.33
N ASP A 65 5.53 0.90 12.90
CA ASP A 65 5.37 0.20 14.17
C ASP A 65 6.16 0.90 15.29
N SER A 66 6.86 1.99 14.98
CA SER A 66 7.78 2.64 15.92
C SER A 66 7.08 3.24 17.14
N GLY A 67 5.78 3.53 17.01
CA GLY A 67 4.96 4.19 18.04
C GLY A 67 5.43 5.61 18.38
N GLN A 68 6.40 6.15 17.64
CA GLN A 68 6.99 7.46 17.90
C GLN A 68 6.10 8.62 17.47
N PHE A 69 5.22 8.35 16.50
CA PHE A 69 4.35 9.36 15.90
C PHE A 69 2.91 8.87 15.82
N HIS A 70 2.02 9.84 15.71
CA HIS A 70 0.62 9.69 15.38
C HIS A 70 0.44 10.14 13.94
N HIS A 71 -0.06 9.22 13.12
CA HIS A 71 -0.28 9.46 11.70
C HIS A 71 -1.74 9.80 11.45
N TYR A 72 -1.99 10.91 10.77
CA TYR A 72 -3.33 11.35 10.37
C TYR A 72 -3.38 11.62 8.88
N LEU A 73 -4.50 11.29 8.26
CA LEU A 73 -4.87 11.80 6.94
C LEU A 73 -5.65 13.10 7.12
N ASP A 74 -5.17 14.14 6.45
CA ASP A 74 -5.95 15.34 6.24
C ASP A 74 -6.93 15.13 5.08
N VAL A 75 -8.22 15.01 5.39
CA VAL A 75 -9.26 14.72 4.38
C VAL A 75 -9.55 15.90 3.45
N GLN A 76 -9.03 17.09 3.73
CA GLN A 76 -9.22 18.26 2.85
C GLN A 76 -8.08 18.41 1.84
N THR A 77 -6.85 18.07 2.23
CA THR A 77 -5.67 18.20 1.36
C THR A 77 -5.24 16.87 0.73
N GLY A 78 -5.60 15.74 1.36
CA GLY A 78 -5.13 14.41 0.97
C GLY A 78 -3.73 14.08 1.50
N GLU A 79 -3.15 14.95 2.34
CA GLU A 79 -1.80 14.78 2.89
C GLU A 79 -1.78 13.95 4.17
N VAL A 80 -0.67 13.24 4.39
CA VAL A 80 -0.41 12.53 5.64
C VAL A 80 0.41 13.40 6.58
N ILE A 81 -0.09 13.54 7.80
CA ILE A 81 0.51 14.35 8.86
C ILE A 81 1.06 13.42 9.94
N ASP A 82 2.37 13.56 10.17
CA ASP A 82 3.09 12.89 11.26
C ASP A 82 3.28 13.87 12.41
N THR A 83 2.71 13.58 13.57
CA THR A 83 2.85 14.44 14.75
C THR A 83 3.01 13.62 16.02
N ARG A 84 3.62 14.18 17.06
CA ARG A 84 3.64 13.56 18.39
C ARG A 84 2.41 13.91 19.22
N GLU A 85 1.64 14.88 18.76
CA GLU A 85 0.45 15.39 19.44
C GLU A 85 -0.81 14.70 18.92
N VAL A 86 -1.83 14.60 19.76
CA VAL A 86 -3.12 14.05 19.34
C VAL A 86 -3.94 15.18 18.70
N LEU A 87 -4.28 15.01 17.43
CA LEU A 87 -5.17 15.92 16.73
C LEU A 87 -6.63 15.48 16.96
N SER A 88 -7.50 16.42 17.34
CA SER A 88 -8.91 16.16 17.67
C SER A 88 -9.90 16.71 16.65
N ASP A 89 -9.44 17.48 15.67
CA ASP A 89 -10.29 18.02 14.60
C ASP A 89 -10.84 16.89 13.72
N VAL A 90 -12.11 16.99 13.32
CA VAL A 90 -12.82 16.04 12.45
C VAL A 90 -12.17 15.93 11.07
N ARG A 91 -11.45 16.96 10.63
CA ARG A 91 -10.63 16.97 9.42
C ARG A 91 -9.53 15.91 9.43
N TYR A 92 -8.98 15.59 10.60
CA TYR A 92 -7.84 14.68 10.70
C TYR A 92 -8.34 13.27 11.04
N ARG A 93 -8.20 12.36 10.09
CA ARG A 93 -8.57 10.96 10.28
C ARG A 93 -7.36 10.16 10.67
N ARG A 94 -7.41 9.53 11.84
CA ARG A 94 -6.31 8.71 12.33
C ARG A 94 -6.08 7.51 11.41
N VAL A 95 -4.86 7.36 10.91
CA VAL A 95 -4.48 6.19 10.10
C VAL A 95 -4.57 4.94 10.99
N PRO A 96 -5.17 3.84 10.50
CA PRO A 96 -5.24 2.60 11.27
C PRO A 96 -3.86 2.06 11.64
N SER A 97 -3.77 1.39 12.77
CA SER A 97 -2.57 0.64 13.17
C SER A 97 -2.52 -0.72 12.48
N HIS A 98 -1.35 -1.15 12.02
CA HIS A 98 -1.19 -2.46 11.40
C HIS A 98 -1.33 -3.64 12.37
N GLU A 99 -1.67 -4.82 11.82
CA GLU A 99 -1.72 -6.11 12.52
C GLU A 99 -0.34 -6.53 13.05
N SER A 100 -0.28 -7.45 14.01
CA SER A 100 1.02 -7.93 14.50
C SER A 100 1.83 -8.65 13.41
N GLU A 101 3.16 -8.55 13.43
CA GLU A 101 4.04 -9.28 12.50
C GLU A 101 3.77 -10.81 12.52
N ALA A 102 3.30 -11.34 13.66
CA ALA A 102 2.92 -12.74 13.78
C ALA A 102 1.71 -13.11 12.90
N ASP A 103 0.72 -12.22 12.79
CA ASP A 103 -0.46 -12.43 11.95
C ASP A 103 -0.11 -12.32 10.47
N GLU A 104 0.69 -11.31 10.12
CA GLU A 104 1.21 -11.15 8.76
C GLU A 104 2.04 -12.37 8.33
N ARG A 105 2.90 -12.90 9.22
CA ARG A 105 3.69 -14.12 8.96
C ARG A 105 2.78 -15.30 8.64
N ARG A 106 1.72 -15.51 9.42
CA ARG A 106 0.75 -16.58 9.18
C ARG A 106 0.06 -16.41 7.82
N GLY A 107 -0.35 -15.18 7.49
CA GLY A 107 -0.95 -14.85 6.20
C GLY A 107 -0.01 -15.11 5.02
N PHE A 108 1.25 -14.69 5.12
CA PHE A 108 2.23 -14.89 4.06
C PHE A 108 2.55 -16.36 3.85
N LEU A 109 2.77 -17.12 4.92
CA LEU A 109 2.99 -18.56 4.83
C LEU A 109 1.81 -19.27 4.14
N ALA A 110 0.58 -18.81 4.35
CA ALA A 110 -0.60 -19.35 3.69
C ALA A 110 -0.62 -19.07 2.17
N THR A 111 0.05 -18.01 1.70
CA THR A 111 0.16 -17.69 0.26
C THR A 111 1.24 -18.48 -0.48
N LEU A 112 2.16 -19.13 0.24
CA LEU A 112 3.22 -19.95 -0.35
C LEU A 112 2.70 -21.35 -0.65
N ASP A 113 3.10 -21.89 -1.80
CA ASP A 113 2.90 -23.31 -2.12
C ASP A 113 3.62 -24.21 -1.09
N ASP A 114 3.14 -25.45 -0.98
CA ASP A 114 3.73 -26.45 -0.10
C ASP A 114 5.13 -26.85 -0.60
N SER A 115 6.11 -26.08 -0.15
CA SER A 115 7.48 -26.05 -0.65
C SER A 115 8.47 -26.11 0.51
N GLY A 116 9.69 -26.57 0.22
CA GLY A 116 10.77 -26.56 1.21
C GLY A 116 11.10 -25.15 1.73
N ALA A 117 10.78 -24.09 0.98
CA ALA A 117 10.88 -22.71 1.45
C ALA A 117 9.83 -22.38 2.53
N ARG A 118 8.57 -22.75 2.29
CA ARG A 118 7.48 -22.59 3.28
C ARG A 118 7.78 -23.34 4.57
N ALA A 119 8.23 -24.61 4.46
CA ALA A 119 8.58 -25.42 5.63
C ALA A 119 9.72 -24.79 6.46
N ARG A 120 10.78 -24.30 5.81
CA ARG A 120 11.89 -23.61 6.48
C ARG A 120 11.44 -22.33 7.20
N LEU A 121 10.65 -21.49 6.54
CA LEU A 121 10.13 -20.25 7.13
C LEU A 121 9.13 -20.52 8.27
N ALA A 122 8.33 -21.57 8.17
CA ALA A 122 7.41 -21.99 9.23
C ALA A 122 8.16 -22.47 10.48
N ALA A 123 9.22 -23.26 10.31
CA ALA A 123 10.05 -23.78 11.40
C ALA A 123 11.07 -22.77 11.96
N ALA A 124 11.27 -21.62 11.30
CA ALA A 124 12.25 -20.63 11.69
C ALA A 124 11.97 -20.04 13.08
N GLN A 125 12.97 -20.09 13.97
CA GLN A 125 12.96 -19.34 15.24
C GLN A 125 13.07 -17.83 14.97
N ASN A 126 13.92 -17.43 14.01
CA ASN A 126 14.04 -16.05 13.55
C ASN A 126 13.60 -15.93 12.09
N PHE A 127 12.33 -15.54 11.91
CA PHE A 127 11.70 -15.42 10.59
C PHE A 127 12.45 -14.44 9.68
N ARG A 128 12.86 -13.27 10.20
CA ARG A 128 13.56 -12.24 9.43
C ARG A 128 14.93 -12.72 8.96
N SER A 129 15.66 -13.45 9.79
CA SER A 129 16.96 -14.00 9.42
C SER A 129 16.86 -15.07 8.34
N GLU A 130 15.86 -15.98 8.40
CA GLU A 130 15.65 -16.97 7.35
C GLU A 130 15.17 -16.33 6.05
N LEU A 131 14.30 -15.32 6.14
CA LEU A 131 13.82 -14.57 5.00
C LEU A 131 14.98 -13.89 4.25
N ALA A 132 15.91 -13.27 4.97
CA ALA A 132 17.06 -12.56 4.40
C ALA A 132 18.06 -13.46 3.65
N ARG A 133 17.97 -14.79 3.82
CA ARG A 133 18.82 -15.75 3.08
C ARG A 133 18.40 -15.91 1.63
N ASP A 134 17.16 -15.56 1.30
CA ASP A 134 16.63 -15.65 -0.05
C ASP A 134 16.00 -14.32 -0.45
N ARG A 135 16.66 -13.60 -1.34
CA ARG A 135 16.21 -12.28 -1.79
C ARG A 135 14.87 -12.33 -2.53
N ALA A 136 14.53 -13.44 -3.19
CA ALA A 136 13.25 -13.57 -3.86
C ALA A 136 12.13 -13.69 -2.83
N LEU A 137 12.32 -14.50 -1.78
CA LEU A 137 11.38 -14.62 -0.67
C LEU A 137 11.26 -13.32 0.12
N GLU A 138 12.38 -12.67 0.43
CA GLU A 138 12.40 -11.36 1.10
C GLU A 138 11.61 -10.32 0.31
N ARG A 139 11.80 -10.26 -1.01
CA ARG A 139 11.02 -9.38 -1.87
C ARG A 139 9.54 -9.76 -1.90
N ALA A 140 9.21 -11.05 -1.96
CA ALA A 140 7.83 -11.53 -1.96
C ALA A 140 7.11 -11.15 -0.65
N TRP A 141 7.79 -11.26 0.49
CA TRP A 141 7.29 -10.83 1.79
C TRP A 141 6.97 -9.33 1.82
N TYR A 142 7.90 -8.48 1.37
CA TYR A 142 7.65 -7.04 1.34
C TYR A 142 6.52 -6.65 0.39
N ASN A 143 6.41 -7.29 -0.78
CA ASN A 143 5.27 -7.07 -1.68
C ASN A 143 3.96 -7.49 -1.01
N PHE A 144 3.91 -8.67 -0.38
CA PHE A 144 2.74 -9.15 0.34
C PHE A 144 2.28 -8.18 1.43
N ARG A 145 3.21 -7.66 2.24
CA ARG A 145 2.89 -6.65 3.27
C ARG A 145 2.33 -5.37 2.66
N ASN A 146 2.95 -4.88 1.59
CA ASN A 146 2.50 -3.67 0.91
C ASN A 146 1.11 -3.86 0.30
N ASP A 147 0.87 -4.97 -0.39
CA ASP A 147 -0.42 -5.24 -1.04
C ASP A 147 -1.55 -5.32 0.00
N ARG A 148 -1.30 -5.95 1.16
CA ARG A 148 -2.26 -5.95 2.28
C ARG A 148 -2.46 -4.57 2.87
N ALA A 149 -1.39 -3.82 3.11
CA ALA A 149 -1.49 -2.46 3.64
C ALA A 149 -2.36 -1.57 2.74
N ILE A 150 -2.12 -1.62 1.43
CA ILE A 150 -2.89 -0.86 0.44
C ILE A 150 -4.35 -1.30 0.42
N ALA A 151 -4.62 -2.61 0.44
CA ALA A 151 -6.00 -3.10 0.50
C ALA A 151 -6.75 -2.62 1.76
N THR A 152 -6.08 -2.63 2.93
CA THR A 152 -6.65 -2.12 4.18
C THR A 152 -6.87 -0.60 4.11
N ILE A 153 -5.90 0.15 3.58
CA ILE A 153 -6.01 1.60 3.39
C ILE A 153 -7.17 1.93 2.45
N ASP A 154 -7.27 1.25 1.32
CA ASP A 154 -8.37 1.45 0.35
C ASP A 154 -9.74 1.16 0.98
N GLN A 155 -9.84 0.13 1.81
CA GLN A 155 -11.06 -0.16 2.55
C GLN A 155 -11.37 0.97 3.55
N TRP A 156 -10.39 1.37 4.35
CA TRP A 156 -10.54 2.44 5.33
C TRP A 156 -10.93 3.78 4.69
N LEU A 157 -10.30 4.16 3.57
CA LEU A 157 -10.63 5.36 2.81
C LEU A 157 -12.10 5.36 2.34
N ARG A 158 -12.62 4.19 1.90
CA ARG A 158 -14.04 4.04 1.54
C ARG A 158 -14.95 4.19 2.75
N GLU A 159 -14.58 3.66 3.92
CA GLU A 159 -15.35 3.76 5.15
C GLU A 159 -15.45 5.22 5.66
N ILE A 160 -14.38 6.01 5.48
CA ILE A 160 -14.39 7.44 5.84
C ILE A 160 -14.94 8.35 4.73
N GLY A 161 -15.30 7.81 3.56
CA GLY A 161 -15.94 8.52 2.46
C GLY A 161 -15.00 9.34 1.58
N VAL A 162 -13.71 9.03 1.54
CA VAL A 162 -12.70 9.74 0.75
C VAL A 162 -12.32 8.86 -0.46
N LYS A 163 -12.49 9.35 -1.69
CA LYS A 163 -12.20 8.63 -2.95
C LYS A 163 -11.74 9.55 -4.07
#